data_AF-A0A965LU88-F1
#
_entry.id   AF-A0A965LU88-F1
#
_cell.length_a   1.000
_cell.length_b   1.000
_cell.length_c   1.000
_cell.angle_alpha   90.00
_cell.angle_beta   90.00
_cell.angle_gamma   90.00
#
_symmetry.space_group_name_H-M   'P 1'
#
loop_
_entity.id
_entity.type
_entity.pdbx_description
1 polymer ?
#
loop_
_entity_poly.entity_id
_entity_poly.type
_entity_poly.pdbx_seq_one_letter_code
_entity_poly.pdbx_strand_id
1 'polypeptide(L)'
;GITEVDSKRAAGAREYATDKNYAVLTAMDEIAKAHNAPLGAIALGWLRAQPTVSAPIASARTVPQLEEIIQVVELSSDEVEKLSALSA
;
A
#
# COMPACT_ATOMS: atom_id res chain seq x y z
N GLY A 1 -11.38 5.97 17.72
CA GLY A 1 -12.71 6.54 17.46
C GLY A 1 -12.81 6.77 15.98
N ILE A 2 -13.83 6.20 15.32
CA ILE A 2 -14.01 6.38 13.87
C ILE A 2 -14.51 7.81 13.67
N THR A 3 -13.67 8.69 13.13
CA THR A 3 -14.11 10.00 12.65
C THR A 3 -15.06 9.79 11.48
N GLU A 4 -16.22 10.44 11.52
CA GLU A 4 -17.17 10.34 10.42
C GLU A 4 -16.63 11.11 9.21
N VAL A 5 -16.42 10.41 8.08
CA VAL A 5 -15.91 11.00 6.84
C VAL A 5 -17.08 11.25 5.89
N ASP A 6 -17.32 12.53 5.56
CA ASP A 6 -18.34 12.94 4.58
C ASP A 6 -17.87 12.63 3.14
N SER A 7 -18.24 11.45 2.65
CA SER A 7 -17.90 10.99 1.29
C SER A 7 -18.88 9.93 0.81
N LYS A 8 -19.28 10.03 -0.46
CA LYS A 8 -20.07 8.97 -1.14
C LYS A 8 -19.38 7.60 -1.14
N ARG A 9 -18.05 7.57 -0.98
CA ARG A 9 -17.26 6.33 -0.93
C ARG A 9 -17.03 5.79 0.50
N ALA A 10 -17.45 6.52 1.53
CA ALA A 10 -17.15 6.16 2.92
C ALA A 10 -17.73 4.79 3.33
N ALA A 11 -18.94 4.45 2.87
CA ALA A 11 -19.56 3.16 3.17
C ALA A 11 -18.72 1.98 2.63
N GLY A 12 -18.35 2.01 1.34
CA GLY A 12 -17.53 0.95 0.73
C GLY A 12 -16.13 0.87 1.34
N ALA A 13 -15.54 1.99 1.75
CA ALA A 13 -14.24 1.97 2.44
C ALA A 13 -14.29 1.21 3.78
N ARG A 14 -15.40 1.28 4.52
CA ARG A 14 -15.56 0.57 5.81
C ARG A 14 -15.56 -0.95 5.65
N GLU A 15 -15.95 -1.48 4.50
CA GLU A 15 -15.89 -2.93 4.22
C GLU A 15 -14.45 -3.46 4.28
N TYR A 16 -13.47 -2.59 4.02
CA TYR A 16 -12.05 -2.93 4.10
C TYR A 16 -11.44 -2.70 5.49
N ALA A 17 -12.19 -2.17 6.46
CA ALA A 17 -11.72 -1.97 7.84
C ALA A 17 -11.80 -3.27 8.65
N THR A 18 -11.09 -4.30 8.20
CA THR A 18 -11.03 -5.62 8.83
C THR A 18 -9.69 -5.84 9.53
N ASP A 19 -9.65 -6.71 10.54
CA ASP A 19 -8.42 -7.05 11.25
C ASP A 19 -7.32 -7.56 10.30
N LYS A 20 -7.71 -8.34 9.28
CA LYS A 20 -6.81 -8.79 8.21
C LYS A 20 -6.17 -7.61 7.48
N ASN A 21 -6.96 -6.64 7.04
CA ASN A 21 -6.44 -5.50 6.30
C ASN A 21 -5.61 -4.55 7.19
N TYR A 22 -5.95 -4.44 8.47
CA TYR A 22 -5.12 -3.72 9.44
C TYR A 22 -3.78 -4.42 9.70
N ALA A 23 -3.73 -5.76 9.66
CA ALA A 23 -2.47 -6.51 9.72
C ALA A 23 -1.59 -6.25 8.50
N VAL A 24 -2.18 -6.16 7.30
CA VAL A 24 -1.46 -5.74 6.08
C VAL A 24 -0.88 -4.33 6.26
N LEU A 25 -1.67 -3.37 6.71
CA LEU A 25 -1.21 -2.00 6.96
C LEU A 25 -0.07 -1.93 7.98
N THR A 26 -0.15 -2.73 9.05
CA THR A 26 0.91 -2.81 10.07
C THR A 26 2.21 -3.33 9.45
N ALA A 27 2.15 -4.38 8.65
CA ALA A 27 3.33 -4.90 7.95
C ALA A 27 3.91 -3.87 6.96
N MET A 28 3.05 -3.15 6.24
CA MET A 28 3.47 -2.08 5.34
C MET A 28 4.14 -0.92 6.09
N ASP A 29 3.64 -0.52 7.26
CA ASP A 29 4.25 0.52 8.10
C ASP A 29 5.66 0.15 8.56
N GLU A 30 5.90 -1.12 8.92
CA GLU A 30 7.22 -1.61 9.30
C GLU A 30 8.21 -1.53 8.13
N ILE A 31 7.79 -1.99 6.94
CA ILE A 31 8.60 -1.98 5.73
C ILE A 31 8.86 -0.53 5.27
N ALA A 32 7.83 0.32 5.29
CA ALA A 32 7.94 1.74 4.95
C ALA A 32 9.01 2.45 5.80
N LYS A 33 9.06 2.15 7.11
CA LYS A 33 10.10 2.67 8.00
C LYS A 33 11.49 2.15 7.65
N ALA A 34 11.63 0.86 7.35
CA ALA A 34 12.91 0.26 6.97
C ALA A 34 13.49 0.87 5.69
N HIS A 35 12.62 1.19 4.72
CA HIS A 35 13.00 1.80 3.44
C HIS A 35 12.99 3.33 3.44
N ASN A 36 12.58 3.97 4.55
CA ASN A 36 12.30 5.41 4.61
C ASN A 36 11.46 5.89 3.42
N ALA A 37 10.37 5.18 3.15
CA ALA A 37 9.54 5.36 1.97
C ALA A 37 8.05 5.51 2.33
N PRO A 38 7.26 6.25 1.53
CA PRO A 38 5.82 6.38 1.75
C PRO A 38 5.10 5.05 1.49
N LEU A 39 3.97 4.83 2.17
CA LEU A 39 3.17 3.60 2.02
C LEU A 39 2.77 3.31 0.56
N GLY A 40 2.47 4.36 -0.22
CA GLY A 40 2.15 4.25 -1.64
C GLY A 40 3.30 3.64 -2.45
N ALA A 41 4.54 4.02 -2.15
CA ALA A 41 5.73 3.47 -2.81
C ALA A 41 5.94 1.99 -2.44
N ILE A 42 5.67 1.60 -1.18
CA ILE A 42 5.74 0.19 -0.75
C ILE A 42 4.70 -0.66 -1.49
N ALA A 43 3.45 -0.19 -1.57
CA ALA A 43 2.39 -0.90 -2.29
C ALA A 43 2.75 -1.08 -3.78
N LEU A 44 3.30 -0.06 -4.42
CA LEU A 44 3.75 -0.13 -5.80
C LEU A 44 4.98 -1.04 -5.96
N GLY A 45 5.91 -1.03 -5.01
CA GLY A 45 7.04 -1.96 -4.96
C GLY A 45 6.59 -3.41 -4.92
N TRP A 46 5.61 -3.73 -4.05
CA TRP A 46 5.02 -5.07 -3.99
C TRP A 46 4.35 -5.48 -5.30
N LEU A 47 3.58 -4.59 -5.94
CA LEU A 47 2.97 -4.86 -7.25
C LEU A 47 4.03 -5.12 -8.34
N ARG A 48 5.13 -4.35 -8.37
CA ARG A 48 6.22 -4.54 -9.34
C ARG A 48 6.97 -5.86 -9.13
N ALA A 49 6.98 -6.39 -7.91
CA ALA A 49 7.62 -7.68 -7.61
C ALA A 49 6.79 -8.90 -8.05
N GLN A 50 5.50 -8.72 -8.38
CA GLN A 50 4.65 -9.84 -8.78
C GLN A 50 4.93 -10.28 -10.22
N PRO A 51 5.23 -11.57 -10.48
CA PRO A 51 5.54 -12.06 -11.83
C PRO A 51 4.41 -11.85 -12.85
N THR A 52 3.16 -11.75 -12.38
CA THR A 52 1.97 -11.59 -13.22
C THR A 52 1.62 -10.12 -13.49
N VAL A 53 2.33 -9.16 -12.90
CA VAL A 53 2.07 -7.73 -13.05
C VAL A 53 3.12 -7.13 -13.98
N SER A 54 2.70 -6.71 -15.17
CA SER A 54 3.61 -6.05 -16.13
C SER A 54 4.02 -4.65 -15.66
N ALA A 55 3.04 -3.82 -15.26
CA ALA A 55 3.30 -2.51 -14.67
C ALA A 55 2.10 -2.06 -13.82
N PRO A 56 2.32 -1.47 -12.62
CA PRO A 56 1.25 -0.87 -11.85
C PRO A 56 0.83 0.49 -12.44
N ILE A 57 -0.46 0.81 -12.34
CA ILE A 57 -1.03 2.11 -12.73
C ILE A 57 -1.46 2.85 -11.46
N ALA A 58 -0.92 4.05 -11.25
CA ALA A 58 -1.28 4.92 -10.14
C ALA A 58 -1.57 6.34 -10.63
N SER A 59 -2.51 7.03 -9.97
CA SER A 59 -2.90 8.40 -10.30
C SER A 59 -2.59 9.33 -9.13
N ALA A 60 -2.01 10.48 -9.45
CA ALA A 60 -1.81 11.59 -8.53
C ALA A 60 -2.76 12.74 -8.87
N ARG A 61 -3.32 13.39 -7.86
CA ARG A 61 -4.05 14.66 -8.00
C ARG A 61 -3.32 15.84 -7.35
N THR A 62 -2.13 15.59 -6.81
CA THR A 62 -1.25 16.59 -6.19
C THR A 62 0.21 16.23 -6.51
N VAL A 63 1.10 17.22 -6.45
CA VAL A 63 2.53 17.00 -6.66
C VAL A 63 3.14 16.05 -5.62
N PRO A 64 2.85 16.17 -4.30
CA PRO A 64 3.37 15.21 -3.32
C PRO A 64 2.98 13.76 -3.62
N GLN A 65 1.74 13.50 -4.06
CA GLN A 65 1.34 12.16 -4.48
C GLN A 65 2.13 11.66 -5.68
N LEU A 66 2.44 12.54 -6.63
CA LEU A 66 3.28 12.18 -7.78
C LEU A 66 4.68 11.78 -7.31
N GLU A 67 5.28 12.56 -6.41
CA GLU A 67 6.60 12.29 -5.82
C GLU A 67 6.63 10.93 -5.10
N GLU A 68 5.57 10.58 -4.34
CA GLU A 68 5.44 9.26 -3.73
C GLU A 68 5.32 8.13 -4.77
N ILE A 69 4.56 8.34 -5.85
CA ILE A 69 4.29 7.32 -6.90
C ILE A 69 5.53 7.00 -7.74
N ILE A 70 6.33 8.03 -8.07
CA ILE A 70 7.53 7.86 -8.92
C ILE A 70 8.69 7.21 -8.19
N GLN A 71 8.65 7.16 -6.85
CA GLN A 71 9.67 6.47 -6.06
C GLN A 71 9.66 4.98 -6.37
N VAL A 72 10.84 4.43 -6.66
CA VAL A 72 11.06 3.01 -6.86
C VAL A 72 11.67 2.44 -5.59
N VAL A 73 10.95 1.49 -4.98
CA VAL A 73 11.42 0.74 -3.81
C VAL A 73 11.52 -0.72 -4.22
N GLU A 74 12.72 -1.28 -4.08
CA GLU A 74 12.95 -2.71 -4.27
C GLU A 74 12.77 -3.42 -2.94
N LEU A 75 11.73 -4.25 -2.86
CA LEU A 75 11.47 -5.06 -1.68
C LEU A 75 12.31 -6.35 -1.75
N SER A 76 12.81 -6.78 -0.60
CA SER A 76 13.43 -8.09 -0.45
C SER A 76 12.40 -9.23 -0.65
N SER A 77 12.89 -10.45 -0.89
CA SER A 77 12.04 -11.65 -0.98
C SER A 77 11.14 -11.79 0.24
N ASP A 78 11.70 -11.60 1.44
CA ASP A 78 11.01 -11.81 2.71
C ASP A 78 9.90 -10.77 2.91
N GLU A 79 10.13 -9.53 2.49
CA GLU A 79 9.12 -8.46 2.52
C GLU A 79 7.98 -8.74 1.53
N VAL A 80 8.32 -9.20 0.31
CA VAL A 80 7.33 -9.59 -0.69
C VAL A 80 6.49 -10.77 -0.20
N GLU A 81 7.12 -11.81 0.35
CA GLU A 81 6.45 -12.99 0.90
C GLU A 81 5.54 -12.62 2.07
N LYS A 82 6.02 -11.80 3.01
CA LYS A 82 5.23 -11.33 4.15
C LYS A 82 3.96 -10.60 3.70
N LEU A 83 4.08 -9.66 2.76
CA LEU A 83 2.92 -8.93 2.23
C LEU A 83 1.98 -9.83 1.43
N SER A 84 2.52 -10.77 0.66
CA SER A 84 1.71 -11.70 -0.13
C SER A 84 0.91 -12.65 0.74
N ALA A 85 1.50 -13.18 1.82
CA ALA A 85 0.83 -14.07 2.76
C ALA A 85 -0.33 -13.38 3.51
N LEU A 86 -0.18 -12.09 3.85
CA LEU A 86 -1.25 -11.32 4.50
C LEU A 86 -2.35 -10.88 3.53
N SER A 87 -2.02 -10.72 2.25
CA SER A 87 -2.93 -10.26 1.21
C SER A 87 -3.76 -11.39 0.57
N ALA A 88 -3.31 -12.64 0.68
CA ALA A 88 -3.95 -13.85 0.14
C ALA A 88 -5.34 -14.11 0.73
#